data_AF-A0A1A8FHN5-F1
#
_entry.id   AF-A0A1A8FHN5-F1
#
_cell.length_a   1.000
_cell.length_b   1.000
_cell.length_c   1.000
_cell.angle_alpha   90.00
_cell.angle_beta   90.00
_cell.angle_gamma   90.00
#
_symmetry.space_group_name_H-M   'P 1'
#
loop_
_entity.id
_entity.type
_entity.pdbx_description
1 polymer ?
#
loop_
_entity_poly.entity_id
_entity_poly.type
_entity_poly.pdbx_seq_one_letter_code
_entity_poly.pdbx_strand_id
1 'polypeptide(L)'
;MAADNDQLESEVFEITDFTTASEWERFVSRVEEVLTGWKLTAEKAKSTTRGTWEEESEEIHFADFRFLITHCFLKPEGEEDDLTDRNEEDILPSAMQDLLCMQNDFPPRAHCLVRWYGIREFVVITPGTNSEAVISESKCNLLLSSVSISLANSGCQIPMFVQIQQKWRRIYAGECYGPGVRTSFEMVQLRKVPSQYNHLSGLLDIFKSKIGCNLLPLPPVDIAIRFTYILQDWQQPTWPQQPPDFDTLLGGEVGGVEFGNLPFGACEEPISELHLAATWLHLTEGIVVDNDVYSDLDPLQAPHWSVRVRTSENPQCLLGDFVTEFFKLCCRKESVEDILGRGYAEEEGKEAADISSALSKLTEPVAAVPLPKLSVSSMVHSARKHIHRHRHIDESPLHIDILKSILLYLFPDAAVEKSSDSQSKMPINSSKTSEEKLCDNLALQLKSAPTDSLTYRLALGLCMVNYSYGGLPAVAHLWQEFVLELRYRWENNYLIYGLAGGPPDLRCCLLHQKLQMLNCCIERRRRRDEAPSGTGGSRQREHKASCGQGPSSAAATSSNQAKSWDSWSDSEDEFF
;
A
#
# COMPACT_ATOMS: atom_id res chain seq x y z
N MET A 1 57.67 -67.76 14.65
CA MET A 1 56.72 -67.06 15.54
C MET A 1 55.89 -66.14 14.68
N ALA A 2 54.56 -66.23 14.85
CA ALA A 2 53.49 -65.33 14.38
C ALA A 2 53.35 -65.14 12.85
N ALA A 3 52.40 -65.83 12.22
CA ALA A 3 50.97 -65.50 12.07
C ALA A 3 50.77 -64.53 10.89
N ASP A 4 50.46 -65.05 9.70
CA ASP A 4 49.12 -65.35 9.17
C ASP A 4 48.18 -64.13 9.04
N ASN A 5 47.66 -64.04 7.82
CA ASN A 5 46.39 -63.48 7.39
C ASN A 5 46.31 -62.00 6.94
N ASP A 6 45.59 -61.86 5.83
CA ASP A 6 44.90 -60.67 5.32
C ASP A 6 45.70 -59.66 4.50
N GLN A 7 45.95 -60.01 3.23
CA GLN A 7 46.04 -59.05 2.12
C GLN A 7 45.65 -59.72 0.79
N LEU A 8 44.51 -60.43 0.80
CA LEU A 8 43.63 -60.48 -0.35
C LEU A 8 42.54 -59.44 -0.09
N GLU A 9 42.93 -58.16 -0.05
CA GLU A 9 41.97 -57.09 -0.19
C GLU A 9 41.41 -57.22 -1.60
N SER A 10 40.14 -57.61 -1.65
CA SER A 10 39.29 -57.53 -2.82
C SER A 10 39.61 -56.27 -3.61
N GLU A 11 39.97 -56.42 -4.89
CA GLU A 11 39.72 -55.37 -5.89
C GLU A 11 38.21 -55.13 -5.86
N VAL A 12 37.77 -54.25 -4.96
CA VAL A 12 36.47 -53.62 -5.02
C VAL A 12 36.53 -52.81 -6.30
N PHE A 13 36.05 -53.41 -7.39
CA PHE A 13 35.66 -52.63 -8.55
C PHE A 13 34.73 -51.55 -8.01
N GLU A 14 35.19 -50.31 -7.98
CA GLU A 14 34.38 -49.15 -7.74
C GLU A 14 33.39 -49.10 -8.91
N ILE A 15 32.25 -49.78 -8.76
CA ILE A 15 31.14 -49.68 -9.69
C ILE A 15 30.66 -48.25 -9.52
N THR A 16 31.14 -47.39 -10.41
CA THR A 16 30.61 -46.04 -10.56
C THR A 16 29.17 -46.18 -10.98
N ASP A 17 28.27 -45.91 -10.04
CA ASP A 17 26.83 -46.05 -10.24
C ASP A 17 26.31 -44.88 -11.08
N PHE A 18 26.28 -45.09 -12.40
CA PHE A 18 25.71 -44.16 -13.37
C PHE A 18 24.18 -44.11 -13.35
N THR A 19 23.51 -44.79 -12.41
CA THR A 19 22.05 -44.70 -12.25
C THR A 19 21.61 -43.53 -11.36
N THR A 20 22.54 -42.89 -10.65
CA THR A 20 22.26 -41.67 -9.91
C THR A 20 22.18 -40.48 -10.86
N ALA A 21 21.03 -39.82 -10.92
CA ALA A 21 20.85 -38.64 -11.77
C ALA A 21 21.97 -37.62 -11.48
N SER A 22 22.57 -37.05 -12.51
CA SER A 22 23.54 -35.98 -12.37
C SER A 22 22.86 -34.69 -11.87
N GLU A 23 23.61 -33.75 -11.30
CA GLU A 23 23.07 -32.43 -10.94
C GLU A 23 22.46 -31.71 -12.15
N TRP A 24 23.04 -31.93 -13.33
CA TRP A 24 22.53 -31.40 -14.59
C TRP A 24 21.19 -32.03 -14.98
N GLU A 25 21.05 -33.35 -14.89
CA GLU A 25 19.78 -34.04 -15.15
C GLU A 25 18.70 -33.64 -14.13
N ARG A 26 19.05 -33.48 -12.85
CA ARG A 26 18.12 -32.96 -11.82
C ARG A 26 17.65 -31.55 -12.16
N PHE A 27 18.55 -30.69 -12.63
CA PHE A 27 18.20 -29.34 -13.05
C PHE A 27 17.27 -29.33 -14.27
N VAL A 28 17.58 -30.13 -15.30
CA VAL A 28 16.73 -30.27 -16.50
C VAL A 28 15.34 -30.78 -16.09
N SER A 29 15.27 -31.82 -15.26
CA SER A 29 14.01 -32.36 -14.75
C SER A 29 13.20 -31.34 -13.96
N ARG A 30 13.86 -30.49 -13.15
CA ARG A 30 13.17 -29.40 -12.44
C ARG A 30 12.64 -28.34 -13.38
N VAL A 31 13.38 -27.98 -14.43
CA VAL A 31 12.88 -27.05 -15.47
C VAL A 31 11.67 -27.65 -16.19
N GLU A 32 11.71 -28.93 -16.55
CA GLU A 32 10.57 -29.64 -17.16
C GLU A 32 9.34 -29.67 -16.24
N GLU A 33 9.54 -29.90 -14.94
CA GLU A 33 8.46 -29.88 -13.94
C GLU A 33 7.78 -28.50 -13.89
N VAL A 34 8.55 -27.41 -13.93
CA VAL A 34 8.01 -26.05 -13.96
C VAL A 34 7.21 -25.81 -15.25
N LEU A 35 7.77 -26.17 -16.42
CA LEU A 35 7.08 -25.99 -17.70
C LEU A 35 5.78 -26.78 -17.79
N THR A 36 5.76 -28.00 -17.25
CA THR A 36 4.56 -28.85 -17.21
C THR A 36 3.56 -28.36 -16.17
N GLY A 37 4.03 -27.86 -15.02
CA GLY A 37 3.20 -27.21 -14.00
C GLY A 37 2.43 -26.00 -14.53
N TRP A 38 3.11 -25.17 -15.32
CA TRP A 38 2.52 -24.00 -16.00
C TRP A 38 1.69 -24.35 -17.25
N LYS A 39 1.58 -25.64 -17.61
CA LYS A 39 0.81 -26.13 -18.78
C LYS A 39 1.21 -25.48 -20.11
N LEU A 40 2.50 -25.19 -20.28
CA LEU A 40 3.07 -24.54 -21.47
C LEU A 40 3.15 -25.45 -22.72
N THR A 41 2.44 -26.57 -22.69
CA THR A 41 2.30 -27.53 -23.77
C THR A 41 1.21 -27.09 -24.75
N ALA A 42 1.63 -26.39 -25.81
CA ALA A 42 0.87 -26.09 -27.02
C ALA A 42 -0.59 -25.61 -26.82
N GLU A 43 -0.76 -24.36 -26.34
CA GLU A 43 -2.00 -23.62 -26.56
C GLU A 43 -2.01 -22.93 -27.94
N LYS A 44 -3.21 -22.77 -28.50
CA LYS A 44 -3.42 -22.12 -29.80
C LYS A 44 -3.02 -20.64 -29.75
N ALA A 45 -2.54 -20.13 -30.88
CA ALA A 45 -2.19 -18.73 -31.06
C ALA A 45 -3.39 -17.82 -30.76
N LYS A 46 -3.33 -17.08 -29.65
CA LYS A 46 -4.30 -16.03 -29.31
C LYS A 46 -4.05 -14.84 -30.25
N SER A 47 -5.09 -14.21 -30.81
CA SER A 47 -4.97 -13.18 -31.86
C SER A 47 -4.84 -11.74 -31.32
N THR A 48 -5.07 -11.54 -30.02
CA THR A 48 -5.13 -10.20 -29.44
C THR A 48 -3.73 -9.64 -29.15
N THR A 49 -3.49 -8.40 -29.56
CA THR A 49 -2.21 -7.67 -29.40
C THR A 49 -2.24 -6.66 -28.25
N ARG A 50 -3.39 -6.52 -27.58
CA ARG A 50 -3.60 -5.64 -26.43
C ARG A 50 -4.00 -6.46 -25.21
N GLY A 51 -3.29 -6.23 -24.11
CA GLY A 51 -3.47 -7.00 -22.90
C GLY A 51 -2.67 -6.46 -21.73
N THR A 52 -2.93 -7.03 -20.57
CA THR A 52 -2.12 -6.79 -19.37
C THR A 52 -1.04 -7.87 -19.28
N TRP A 53 0.20 -7.45 -19.03
CA TRP A 53 1.30 -8.39 -18.82
C TRP A 53 1.18 -9.03 -17.44
N GLU A 54 1.21 -10.35 -17.40
CA GLU A 54 1.28 -11.14 -16.17
C GLU A 54 2.62 -11.89 -16.12
N GLU A 55 3.12 -12.10 -14.90
CA GLU A 55 4.39 -12.78 -14.64
C GLU A 55 4.19 -13.84 -13.55
N GLU A 56 4.59 -15.08 -13.83
CA GLU A 56 4.65 -16.18 -12.87
C GLU A 56 6.11 -16.59 -12.67
N SER A 57 6.55 -16.75 -11.43
CA SER A 57 7.97 -17.01 -11.14
C SER A 57 8.19 -18.12 -10.12
N GLU A 58 9.14 -19.00 -10.38
CA GLU A 58 9.59 -20.05 -9.47
C GLU A 58 11.11 -20.03 -9.27
N GLU A 59 11.57 -20.43 -8.08
CA GLU A 59 13.00 -20.59 -7.80
C GLU A 59 13.45 -22.01 -8.16
N ILE A 60 14.57 -22.11 -8.87
CA ILE A 60 15.20 -23.38 -9.26
C ILE A 60 16.69 -23.37 -8.89
N HIS A 61 17.25 -24.55 -8.65
CA HIS A 61 18.63 -24.71 -8.18
C HIS A 61 19.44 -25.58 -9.13
N PHE A 62 20.63 -25.09 -9.49
CA PHE A 62 21.67 -25.88 -10.12
C PHE A 62 22.81 -26.03 -9.11
N ALA A 63 22.90 -27.19 -8.44
CA ALA A 63 23.76 -27.37 -7.28
C ALA A 63 23.52 -26.24 -6.25
N ASP A 64 24.55 -25.47 -5.90
CA ASP A 64 24.46 -24.33 -4.97
C ASP A 64 24.00 -23.01 -5.62
N PHE A 65 23.86 -22.97 -6.95
CA PHE A 65 23.47 -21.76 -7.68
C PHE A 65 21.95 -21.66 -7.79
N ARG A 66 21.43 -20.48 -7.44
CA ARG A 66 20.01 -20.18 -7.46
C ARG A 66 19.65 -19.42 -8.72
N PHE A 67 18.60 -19.86 -9.40
CA PHE A 67 18.01 -19.19 -10.54
C PHE A 67 16.53 -18.93 -10.28
N LEU A 68 16.02 -17.88 -10.89
CA LEU A 68 14.60 -17.58 -10.96
C LEU A 68 14.15 -17.83 -12.39
N ILE A 69 13.23 -18.76 -12.57
CA ILE A 69 12.54 -18.97 -13.84
C ILE A 69 11.25 -18.15 -13.81
N THR A 70 11.03 -17.34 -14.82
CA THR A 70 9.89 -16.42 -14.90
C THR A 70 9.20 -16.60 -16.24
N HIS A 71 7.91 -16.93 -16.21
CA HIS A 71 7.03 -16.96 -17.37
C HIS A 71 6.35 -15.61 -17.49
N CYS A 72 6.55 -14.96 -18.64
CA CYS A 72 5.98 -13.66 -18.96
C CYS A 72 5.03 -13.83 -20.14
N PHE A 73 3.76 -13.48 -19.97
CA PHE A 73 2.75 -13.61 -21.02
C PHE A 73 1.78 -12.43 -21.05
N LEU A 74 1.27 -12.14 -22.25
CA LEU A 74 0.26 -11.11 -22.46
C LEU A 74 -1.13 -11.71 -22.34
N LYS A 75 -1.88 -11.31 -21.31
CA LYS A 75 -3.28 -11.72 -21.15
C LYS A 75 -4.19 -10.84 -22.00
N PRO A 76 -4.94 -11.42 -22.95
CA PRO A 76 -5.78 -10.65 -23.86
C PRO A 76 -6.98 -10.01 -23.13
N GLU A 77 -7.28 -8.75 -23.46
CA GLU A 77 -8.52 -8.08 -23.04
C GLU A 77 -9.58 -8.25 -24.15
N GLY A 78 -10.39 -9.31 -24.08
CA GLY A 78 -11.50 -9.57 -25.02
C GLY A 78 -11.94 -11.04 -25.05
N GLU A 79 -13.16 -11.31 -25.54
CA GLU A 79 -13.64 -12.68 -25.79
C GLU A 79 -12.74 -13.38 -26.80
N GLU A 80 -12.43 -14.65 -26.53
CA GLU A 80 -11.59 -15.50 -27.35
C GLU A 80 -12.25 -15.72 -28.71
N ASP A 81 -11.85 -14.94 -29.72
CA ASP A 81 -12.13 -15.32 -31.12
C ASP A 81 -11.20 -16.49 -31.47
N ASP A 82 -11.66 -17.69 -31.15
CA ASP A 82 -11.12 -18.96 -31.61
C ASP A 82 -11.22 -19.02 -33.14
N LEU A 83 -10.20 -18.48 -33.83
CA LEU A 83 -10.04 -18.67 -35.27
C LEU A 83 -9.80 -20.16 -35.55
N THR A 84 -10.89 -20.88 -35.81
CA THR A 84 -10.93 -22.34 -35.97
C THR A 84 -10.68 -22.82 -37.41
N ASP A 85 -10.29 -21.94 -38.35
CA ASP A 85 -10.13 -22.32 -39.77
C ASP A 85 -8.81 -21.84 -40.38
N ARG A 86 -7.69 -22.48 -40.02
CA ARG A 86 -6.47 -22.46 -40.86
C ARG A 86 -5.90 -23.86 -40.99
N ASN A 87 -5.69 -24.29 -42.24
CA ASN A 87 -5.18 -25.61 -42.63
C ASN A 87 -3.94 -26.01 -41.80
N GLU A 88 -3.97 -27.22 -41.23
CA GLU A 88 -2.98 -27.75 -40.28
C GLU A 88 -1.58 -28.00 -40.87
N GLU A 89 -1.40 -27.93 -42.19
CA GLU A 89 -0.17 -28.39 -42.85
C GLU A 89 0.98 -27.36 -42.88
N ASP A 90 0.73 -26.07 -42.58
CA ASP A 90 1.74 -24.98 -42.67
C ASP A 90 1.71 -24.01 -41.47
N ILE A 91 1.28 -24.45 -40.28
CA ILE A 91 1.19 -23.54 -39.12
C ILE A 91 2.58 -23.37 -38.48
N LEU A 92 3.23 -22.24 -38.78
CA LEU A 92 4.42 -21.77 -38.05
C LEU A 92 4.12 -21.74 -36.53
N PRO A 93 5.09 -22.05 -35.66
CA PRO A 93 4.95 -21.90 -34.21
C PRO A 93 4.42 -20.52 -33.83
N SER A 94 3.62 -20.41 -32.77
CA SER A 94 3.04 -19.14 -32.30
C SER A 94 4.10 -18.05 -32.11
N ALA A 95 5.25 -18.41 -31.54
CA ALA A 95 6.40 -17.51 -31.39
C ALA A 95 6.93 -16.95 -32.71
N MET A 96 6.91 -17.75 -33.79
CA MET A 96 7.32 -17.31 -35.12
C MET A 96 6.28 -16.42 -35.78
N GLN A 97 4.99 -16.68 -35.54
CA GLN A 97 3.92 -15.79 -35.99
C GLN A 97 4.04 -14.42 -35.31
N ASP A 98 4.35 -14.42 -34.02
CA ASP A 98 4.58 -13.20 -33.24
C ASP A 98 5.80 -12.41 -33.75
N LEU A 99 6.91 -13.09 -34.04
CA LEU A 99 8.12 -12.50 -34.63
C LEU A 99 7.86 -11.77 -35.95
N LEU A 100 6.89 -12.25 -36.74
CA LEU A 100 6.53 -11.71 -38.05
C LEU A 100 5.34 -10.73 -37.98
N CYS A 101 4.75 -10.54 -36.80
CA CYS A 101 3.56 -9.74 -36.59
C CYS A 101 3.93 -8.27 -36.37
N MET A 102 3.76 -7.44 -37.41
CA MET A 102 4.03 -6.00 -37.37
C MET A 102 3.17 -5.24 -36.33
N GLN A 103 2.07 -5.83 -35.86
CA GLN A 103 1.24 -5.23 -34.81
C GLN A 103 1.91 -5.28 -33.42
N ASN A 104 2.93 -6.13 -33.24
CA ASN A 104 3.71 -6.21 -32.02
C ASN A 104 4.88 -5.21 -31.99
N ASP A 105 5.06 -4.41 -33.04
CA ASP A 105 6.13 -3.43 -33.09
C ASP A 105 5.95 -2.32 -32.05
N PHE A 106 7.07 -1.94 -31.42
CA PHE A 106 7.15 -0.78 -30.54
C PHE A 106 6.20 -0.75 -29.32
N PRO A 107 6.07 -1.84 -28.53
CA PRO A 107 5.11 -1.88 -27.42
C PRO A 107 5.49 -0.88 -26.31
N PRO A 108 4.52 -0.12 -25.75
CA PRO A 108 4.79 1.01 -24.86
C PRO A 108 5.29 0.56 -23.47
N ARG A 109 4.66 -0.46 -22.87
CA ARG A 109 4.99 -1.03 -21.56
C ARG A 109 5.18 -2.54 -21.73
N ALA A 110 6.40 -2.97 -22.01
CA ALA A 110 6.72 -4.37 -22.18
C ALA A 110 8.18 -4.66 -21.78
N HIS A 111 8.45 -5.93 -21.49
CA HIS A 111 9.79 -6.42 -21.24
C HIS A 111 10.71 -6.19 -22.45
N CYS A 112 12.03 -6.11 -22.22
CA CYS A 112 12.99 -5.81 -23.28
C CYS A 112 12.99 -6.85 -24.42
N LEU A 113 12.80 -8.14 -24.10
CA LEU A 113 12.70 -9.22 -25.08
C LEU A 113 11.52 -9.04 -26.04
N VAL A 114 10.36 -8.60 -25.53
CA VAL A 114 9.19 -8.26 -26.34
C VAL A 114 9.53 -7.13 -27.31
N ARG A 115 10.27 -6.11 -26.86
CA ARG A 115 10.65 -4.97 -27.70
C ARG A 115 11.68 -5.31 -28.78
N TRP A 116 12.50 -6.33 -28.56
CA TRP A 116 13.55 -6.73 -29.50
C TRP A 116 13.09 -7.80 -30.49
N TYR A 117 12.23 -8.71 -30.03
CA TYR A 117 11.79 -9.87 -30.81
C TYR A 117 10.29 -9.89 -31.14
N GLY A 118 9.48 -8.96 -30.63
CA GLY A 118 8.04 -8.92 -30.93
C GLY A 118 7.21 -10.09 -30.36
N ILE A 119 7.79 -10.89 -29.47
CA ILE A 119 7.14 -12.06 -28.85
C ILE A 119 6.17 -11.68 -27.73
N ARG A 120 5.02 -12.35 -27.62
CA ARG A 120 3.98 -12.03 -26.60
C ARG A 120 4.01 -12.95 -25.38
N GLU A 121 4.72 -14.06 -25.49
CA GLU A 121 4.86 -15.06 -24.44
C GLU A 121 6.27 -15.63 -24.49
N PHE A 122 6.94 -15.70 -23.33
CA PHE A 122 8.27 -16.26 -23.22
C PHE A 122 8.59 -16.65 -21.78
N VAL A 123 9.59 -17.50 -21.62
CA VAL A 123 10.15 -17.88 -20.32
C VAL A 123 11.57 -17.32 -20.23
N VAL A 124 11.95 -16.79 -19.08
CA VAL A 124 13.31 -16.29 -18.83
C VAL A 124 13.88 -16.89 -17.55
N ILE A 125 15.10 -17.44 -17.65
CA ILE A 125 15.89 -17.91 -16.52
C ILE A 125 16.91 -16.82 -16.18
N THR A 126 16.78 -16.27 -14.98
CA THR A 126 17.66 -15.22 -14.46
C THR A 126 18.42 -15.71 -13.23
N PRO A 127 19.70 -15.32 -13.02
CA PRO A 127 20.40 -15.66 -11.79
C PRO A 127 19.72 -14.97 -10.59
N GLY A 128 19.60 -15.67 -9.46
CA GLY A 128 18.97 -15.16 -8.24
C GLY A 128 19.65 -13.89 -7.70
N THR A 129 18.96 -13.08 -6.90
CA THR A 129 19.42 -11.74 -6.43
C THR A 129 20.82 -11.75 -5.81
N ASN A 130 21.16 -12.82 -5.09
CA ASN A 130 22.44 -12.97 -4.39
C ASN A 130 23.45 -13.88 -5.13
N SER A 131 23.11 -14.36 -6.33
CA SER A 131 23.94 -15.27 -7.10
C SER A 131 24.83 -14.54 -8.10
N GLU A 132 26.01 -15.10 -8.37
CA GLU A 132 26.94 -14.56 -9.36
C GLU A 132 26.34 -14.55 -10.78
N ALA A 133 26.78 -13.58 -11.58
CA ALA A 133 26.40 -13.48 -12.98
C ALA A 133 26.99 -14.63 -13.83
N VAL A 134 26.24 -15.10 -14.83
CA VAL A 134 26.67 -16.14 -15.76
C VAL A 134 27.54 -15.53 -16.86
N ILE A 135 28.86 -15.51 -16.66
CA ILE A 135 29.81 -14.86 -17.58
C ILE A 135 30.59 -15.87 -18.43
N SER A 136 30.89 -17.05 -17.86
CA SER A 136 31.70 -18.07 -18.53
C SER A 136 30.93 -18.69 -19.70
N GLU A 137 31.56 -18.77 -20.87
CA GLU A 137 31.00 -19.41 -22.07
C GLU A 137 30.56 -20.85 -21.80
N SER A 138 31.34 -21.62 -21.04
CA SER A 138 30.97 -22.97 -20.62
C SER A 138 29.67 -23.02 -19.80
N LYS A 139 29.47 -22.06 -18.88
CA LYS A 139 28.25 -21.97 -18.06
C LYS A 139 27.04 -21.55 -18.92
N CYS A 140 27.25 -20.62 -19.85
CA CYS A 140 26.22 -20.21 -20.81
C CYS A 140 25.77 -21.39 -21.68
N ASN A 141 26.73 -22.12 -22.27
CA ASN A 141 26.43 -23.27 -23.13
C ASN A 141 25.78 -24.41 -22.34
N LEU A 142 26.17 -24.63 -21.08
CA LEU A 142 25.52 -25.61 -20.20
C LEU A 142 24.05 -25.27 -19.96
N LEU A 143 23.75 -24.02 -19.58
CA LEU A 143 22.37 -23.58 -19.35
C LEU A 143 21.53 -23.61 -20.63
N LEU A 144 22.09 -23.16 -21.76
CA LEU A 144 21.41 -23.25 -23.05
C LEU A 144 21.13 -24.70 -23.44
N SER A 145 22.09 -25.61 -23.22
CA SER A 145 21.89 -27.04 -23.48
C SER A 145 20.80 -27.62 -22.58
N SER A 146 20.74 -27.22 -21.30
CA SER A 146 19.64 -27.60 -20.40
C SER A 146 18.28 -27.14 -20.93
N VAL A 147 18.21 -25.90 -21.43
CA VAL A 147 17.00 -25.33 -22.04
C VAL A 147 16.61 -26.06 -23.32
N SER A 148 17.57 -26.38 -24.19
CA SER A 148 17.31 -27.14 -25.43
C SER A 148 16.70 -28.51 -25.13
N ILE A 149 17.23 -29.20 -24.12
CA ILE A 149 16.76 -30.54 -23.72
C ILE A 149 15.37 -30.44 -23.08
N SER A 150 15.15 -29.50 -22.16
CA SER A 150 13.85 -29.36 -21.50
C SER A 150 12.74 -28.97 -22.49
N LEU A 151 13.02 -28.08 -23.46
CA LEU A 151 12.07 -27.75 -24.54
C LEU A 151 11.75 -28.97 -25.40
N ALA A 152 12.77 -29.74 -25.80
CA ALA A 152 12.59 -30.93 -26.62
C ALA A 152 11.79 -32.03 -25.91
N ASN A 153 12.05 -32.25 -24.61
CA ASN A 153 11.39 -33.29 -23.80
C ASN A 153 9.95 -32.91 -23.44
N SER A 154 9.71 -31.64 -23.08
CA SER A 154 8.38 -31.16 -22.71
C SER A 154 7.46 -30.91 -23.91
N GLY A 155 8.01 -30.75 -25.11
CA GLY A 155 7.24 -30.34 -26.29
C GLY A 155 6.75 -28.88 -26.22
N CYS A 156 7.35 -28.07 -25.34
CA CYS A 156 7.03 -26.66 -25.17
C CYS A 156 7.46 -25.86 -26.42
N GLN A 157 6.53 -25.07 -26.97
CA GLN A 157 6.77 -24.23 -28.15
C GLN A 157 6.99 -22.75 -27.80
N ILE A 158 7.11 -22.43 -26.51
CA ILE A 158 7.31 -21.07 -26.04
C ILE A 158 8.81 -20.77 -26.00
N PRO A 159 9.26 -19.59 -26.49
CA PRO A 159 10.65 -19.19 -26.44
C PRO A 159 11.17 -19.13 -25.00
N MET A 160 12.33 -19.75 -24.76
CA MET A 160 12.98 -19.71 -23.47
C MET A 160 14.34 -19.03 -23.57
N PHE A 161 14.58 -18.09 -22.66
CA PHE A 161 15.78 -17.26 -22.62
C PHE A 161 16.55 -17.49 -21.33
N VAL A 162 17.87 -17.41 -21.42
CA VAL A 162 18.78 -17.40 -20.27
C VAL A 162 19.46 -16.04 -20.23
N GLN A 163 19.40 -15.36 -19.08
CA GLN A 163 20.14 -14.13 -18.87
C GLN A 163 21.63 -14.43 -18.68
N ILE A 164 22.44 -13.93 -19.61
CA ILE A 164 23.89 -14.08 -19.61
C ILE A 164 24.56 -12.73 -19.32
N GLN A 165 25.84 -12.77 -18.95
CA GLN A 165 26.61 -11.60 -18.54
C GLN A 165 26.03 -10.92 -17.28
N GLN A 166 26.49 -9.70 -17.00
CA GLN A 166 26.02 -8.90 -15.86
C GLN A 166 24.54 -8.51 -16.03
N LYS A 167 23.73 -8.63 -14.97
CA LYS A 167 22.28 -8.38 -15.01
C LYS A 167 21.89 -7.03 -15.63
N TRP A 168 22.64 -5.98 -15.28
CA TRP A 168 22.39 -4.62 -15.78
C TRP A 168 22.59 -4.47 -17.30
N ARG A 169 23.32 -5.39 -17.96
CA ARG A 169 23.52 -5.37 -19.42
C ARG A 169 22.33 -5.91 -20.20
N ARG A 170 21.43 -6.66 -19.55
CA ARG A 170 20.22 -7.25 -20.17
C ARG A 170 20.54 -8.03 -21.45
N ILE A 171 21.55 -8.91 -21.40
CA ILE A 171 21.90 -9.79 -22.53
C ILE A 171 21.25 -11.15 -22.28
N TYR A 172 20.59 -11.67 -23.31
CA TYR A 172 19.91 -12.96 -23.24
C TYR A 172 20.31 -13.81 -24.45
N ALA A 173 20.40 -15.11 -24.22
CA ALA A 173 20.47 -16.11 -25.27
C ALA A 173 19.27 -17.03 -25.10
N GLY A 174 18.59 -17.39 -26.18
CA GLY A 174 17.36 -18.16 -26.07
C GLY A 174 17.15 -19.12 -27.24
N GLU A 175 16.25 -20.07 -27.03
CA GLU A 175 15.87 -21.05 -28.03
C GLU A 175 14.36 -21.29 -28.01
N CYS A 176 13.82 -21.63 -29.17
CA CYS A 176 12.43 -22.04 -29.33
C CYS A 176 12.38 -23.23 -30.28
N TYR A 177 11.65 -24.27 -29.89
CA TYR A 177 11.44 -25.47 -30.68
C TYR A 177 10.00 -25.49 -31.20
N GLY A 178 9.85 -25.76 -32.49
CA GLY A 178 8.56 -25.93 -33.15
C GLY A 178 8.56 -27.16 -34.05
N PRO A 179 7.41 -27.52 -34.62
CA PRO A 179 7.32 -28.65 -35.55
C PRO A 179 8.27 -28.45 -36.75
N GLY A 180 9.35 -29.22 -36.78
CA GLY A 180 10.34 -29.18 -37.88
C GLY A 180 11.23 -27.92 -37.94
N VAL A 181 11.14 -27.01 -36.95
CA VAL A 181 11.88 -25.74 -36.96
C VAL A 181 12.47 -25.43 -35.58
N ARG A 182 13.70 -24.92 -35.57
CA ARG A 182 14.37 -24.39 -34.37
C ARG A 182 14.70 -22.92 -34.59
N THR A 183 14.33 -22.08 -33.64
CA THR A 183 14.70 -20.65 -33.62
C THR A 183 15.73 -20.42 -32.54
N SER A 184 16.88 -19.86 -32.90
CA SER A 184 17.92 -19.43 -31.95
C SER A 184 17.91 -17.90 -31.84
N PHE A 185 17.85 -17.41 -30.62
CA PHE A 185 17.85 -15.99 -30.29
C PHE A 185 19.23 -15.60 -29.74
N GLU A 186 19.97 -14.83 -30.52
CA GLU A 186 21.32 -14.40 -30.18
C GLU A 186 21.41 -12.88 -30.08
N MET A 187 22.09 -12.39 -29.04
CA MET A 187 22.33 -10.97 -28.84
C MET A 187 23.81 -10.63 -28.93
N VAL A 188 24.12 -9.56 -29.66
CA VAL A 188 25.47 -9.02 -29.76
C VAL A 188 25.46 -7.57 -29.25
N GLN A 189 26.28 -7.29 -28.25
CA GLN A 189 26.49 -5.94 -27.73
C GLN A 189 27.81 -5.37 -28.24
N LEU A 190 27.75 -4.31 -29.04
CA LEU A 190 28.92 -3.62 -29.56
C LEU A 190 29.25 -2.39 -28.70
N ARG A 191 30.53 -2.18 -28.39
CA ARG A 191 30.98 -0.98 -27.65
C ARG A 191 30.93 0.30 -28.50
N LYS A 192 31.15 0.16 -29.80
CA LYS A 192 31.06 1.24 -30.79
C LYS A 192 30.25 0.72 -31.95
N VAL A 193 29.29 1.52 -32.41
CA VAL A 193 28.43 1.17 -33.54
C VAL A 193 29.17 1.57 -34.84
N PRO A 194 29.50 0.63 -35.73
CA PRO A 194 30.01 0.92 -37.06
C PRO A 194 29.05 1.82 -37.86
N SER A 195 29.57 2.65 -38.77
CA SER A 195 28.77 3.57 -39.57
C SER A 195 27.66 2.89 -40.38
N GLN A 196 27.92 1.68 -40.86
CA GLN A 196 26.95 0.82 -41.57
C GLN A 196 25.73 0.44 -40.73
N TYR A 197 25.77 0.56 -39.40
CA TYR A 197 24.64 0.21 -38.51
C TYR A 197 23.88 1.44 -38.02
N ASN A 198 24.24 2.63 -38.50
CA ASN A 198 23.63 3.90 -38.09
C ASN A 198 22.49 4.37 -39.01
N HIS A 199 22.19 3.64 -40.08
CA HIS A 199 21.19 4.00 -41.09
C HIS A 199 20.48 2.76 -41.62
N LEU A 200 19.28 2.94 -42.17
CA LEU A 200 18.40 1.87 -42.61
C LEU A 200 19.00 1.00 -43.71
N SER A 201 19.62 1.60 -44.74
CA SER A 201 20.18 0.82 -45.85
C SER A 201 21.21 -0.22 -45.39
N GLY A 202 22.16 0.16 -44.52
CA GLY A 202 23.15 -0.77 -44.01
C GLY A 202 22.56 -1.83 -43.06
N LEU A 203 21.49 -1.51 -42.30
CA LEU A 203 20.75 -2.50 -41.53
C LEU A 203 20.03 -3.52 -42.42
N LEU A 204 19.45 -3.07 -43.54
CA LEU A 204 18.83 -3.94 -44.54
C LEU A 204 19.84 -4.84 -45.24
N ASP A 205 21.03 -4.33 -45.55
CA ASP A 205 22.10 -5.14 -46.15
C ASP A 205 22.53 -6.29 -45.23
N ILE A 206 22.66 -6.04 -43.93
CA ILE A 206 22.95 -7.10 -42.94
C ILE A 206 21.83 -8.12 -42.91
N PHE A 207 20.58 -7.66 -42.81
CA PHE A 207 19.42 -8.53 -42.75
C PHE A 207 19.37 -9.44 -43.98
N LYS A 208 19.47 -8.87 -45.18
CA LYS A 208 19.51 -9.61 -46.44
C LYS A 208 20.70 -10.56 -46.55
N SER A 209 21.88 -10.17 -46.05
CA SER A 209 23.06 -11.05 -46.05
C SER A 209 22.89 -12.29 -45.16
N LYS A 210 22.01 -12.20 -44.15
CA LYS A 210 21.72 -13.29 -43.20
C LYS A 210 20.55 -14.15 -43.65
N ILE A 211 19.66 -13.63 -44.49
CA ILE A 211 18.61 -14.42 -45.12
C ILE A 211 19.28 -15.36 -46.14
N GLY A 212 19.30 -16.66 -45.83
CA GLY A 212 19.71 -17.72 -46.77
C GLY A 212 18.70 -17.96 -47.90
N CYS A 213 18.09 -16.90 -48.45
CA CYS A 213 17.09 -17.00 -49.51
C CYS A 213 17.80 -17.09 -50.87
N ASN A 214 17.48 -18.13 -51.62
CA ASN A 214 18.05 -18.37 -52.94
C ASN A 214 17.29 -17.65 -54.08
N LEU A 215 16.31 -16.80 -53.75
CA LEU A 215 15.50 -16.08 -54.74
C LEU A 215 16.24 -14.84 -55.25
N LEU A 216 16.22 -14.63 -56.57
CA LEU A 216 16.79 -13.46 -57.24
C LEU A 216 15.73 -12.88 -58.20
N PRO A 217 15.28 -11.63 -58.00
CA PRO A 217 15.64 -10.71 -56.92
C PRO A 217 15.06 -11.14 -55.56
N LEU A 218 15.71 -10.71 -54.48
CA LEU A 218 15.17 -10.85 -53.12
C LEU A 218 13.82 -10.12 -53.04
N PRO A 219 12.82 -10.68 -52.31
CA PRO A 219 11.57 -9.99 -52.08
C PRO A 219 11.81 -8.69 -51.28
N PRO A 220 10.94 -7.68 -51.45
CA PRO A 220 11.03 -6.44 -50.68
C PRO A 220 10.80 -6.74 -49.19
N VAL A 221 11.48 -5.99 -48.33
CA VAL A 221 11.36 -6.10 -46.87
C VAL A 221 10.43 -5.01 -46.35
N ASP A 222 9.48 -5.38 -45.50
CA ASP A 222 8.65 -4.44 -44.76
C ASP A 222 9.30 -4.09 -43.42
N ILE A 223 9.25 -2.81 -43.05
CA ILE A 223 10.04 -2.23 -41.97
C ILE A 223 9.18 -1.26 -41.17
N ALA A 224 9.40 -1.24 -39.86
CA ALA A 224 8.90 -0.20 -38.98
C ALA A 224 10.08 0.59 -38.39
N ILE A 225 9.97 1.91 -38.40
CA ILE A 225 11.04 2.83 -37.99
C ILE A 225 10.52 3.73 -36.88
N ARG A 226 11.30 3.88 -35.80
CA ARG A 226 10.96 4.78 -34.70
C ARG A 226 12.17 5.52 -34.17
N PHE A 227 12.10 6.85 -34.21
CA PHE A 227 13.03 7.70 -33.47
C PHE A 227 12.46 7.99 -32.10
N THR A 228 13.26 7.75 -31.05
CA THR A 228 12.87 8.00 -29.66
C THR A 228 13.80 9.06 -29.07
N TYR A 229 13.23 10.21 -28.75
CA TYR A 229 13.89 11.31 -28.07
C TYR A 229 13.62 11.21 -26.58
N ILE A 230 14.69 11.17 -25.78
CA ILE A 230 14.60 11.09 -24.33
C ILE A 230 14.99 12.45 -23.78
N LEU A 231 14.00 13.15 -23.21
CA LEU A 231 14.19 14.37 -22.44
C LEU A 231 14.40 14.00 -20.97
N GLN A 232 15.60 14.23 -20.50
CA GLN A 232 16.00 14.20 -19.09
C GLN A 232 16.08 15.64 -18.58
N ASP A 233 15.75 15.88 -17.31
CA ASP A 233 15.94 17.17 -16.63
C ASP A 233 15.32 18.38 -17.39
N TRP A 234 14.08 18.23 -17.86
CA TRP A 234 13.41 19.21 -18.73
C TRP A 234 12.82 20.41 -17.98
N GLN A 235 12.79 20.39 -16.64
CA GLN A 235 12.32 21.50 -15.82
C GLN A 235 13.48 22.17 -15.08
N GLN A 236 13.40 23.49 -14.92
CA GLN A 236 14.23 24.19 -13.93
C GLN A 236 13.84 23.65 -12.54
N PRO A 237 14.77 23.49 -11.59
CA PRO A 237 14.46 22.98 -10.25
C PRO A 237 13.65 24.03 -9.49
N THR A 238 12.36 24.11 -9.78
CA THR A 238 11.38 24.81 -8.96
C THR A 238 11.04 23.88 -7.82
N TRP A 239 11.45 24.26 -6.61
CA TRP A 239 11.04 23.55 -5.40
C TRP A 239 9.50 23.50 -5.36
N PRO A 240 8.86 22.32 -5.43
CA PRO A 240 7.41 22.20 -5.59
C PRO A 240 6.65 22.60 -4.32
N GLN A 241 7.34 22.57 -3.17
CA GLN A 241 6.79 22.88 -1.86
C GLN A 241 7.18 24.30 -1.43
N GLN A 242 6.53 24.82 -0.38
CA GLN A 242 7.06 26.00 0.29
C GLN A 242 8.21 25.59 1.21
N PRO A 243 9.27 26.42 1.36
CA PRO A 243 10.32 26.15 2.32
C PRO A 243 9.76 26.11 3.75
N PRO A 244 10.34 25.32 4.66
CA PRO A 244 9.90 25.24 6.05
C PRO A 244 10.00 26.60 6.74
N ASP A 245 8.94 26.97 7.47
CA ASP A 245 8.88 28.22 8.24
C ASP A 245 9.30 27.99 9.69
N PHE A 246 10.60 28.15 9.95
CA PHE A 246 11.19 27.95 11.27
C PHE A 246 10.67 28.91 12.36
N ASP A 247 9.93 29.98 12.00
CA ASP A 247 9.35 30.92 12.96
C ASP A 247 8.03 30.39 13.56
N THR A 248 7.40 29.39 12.96
CA THR A 248 6.16 28.78 13.47
C THR A 248 6.50 27.66 14.45
N LEU A 249 5.77 27.55 15.59
CA LEU A 249 5.93 26.47 16.59
C LEU A 249 5.85 25.05 15.99
N LEU A 250 5.24 24.91 14.81
CA LEU A 250 5.07 23.68 14.05
C LEU A 250 5.92 23.62 12.76
N GLY A 251 6.63 24.69 12.39
CA GLY A 251 7.19 24.89 11.04
C GLY A 251 8.64 24.40 10.84
N GLY A 252 8.97 23.23 11.43
CA GLY A 252 10.29 22.61 11.26
C GLY A 252 10.45 21.74 10.02
N GLU A 253 9.35 21.33 9.37
CA GLU A 253 9.33 20.38 8.25
C GLU A 253 8.83 21.03 6.95
N VAL A 254 9.30 20.52 5.80
CA VAL A 254 8.84 20.98 4.48
C VAL A 254 7.35 20.67 4.35
N GLY A 255 6.54 21.69 4.11
CA GLY A 255 5.08 21.55 4.17
C GLY A 255 4.52 21.46 5.59
N GLY A 256 5.25 21.91 6.62
CA GLY A 256 4.77 22.03 7.98
C GLY A 256 3.53 22.92 8.03
N VAL A 257 2.35 22.32 8.11
CA VAL A 257 1.09 23.05 8.11
C VAL A 257 0.64 23.31 9.54
N GLU A 258 -0.01 24.45 9.74
CA GLU A 258 -0.93 24.68 10.86
C GLU A 258 -1.86 23.47 11.07
N PHE A 259 -2.25 23.21 12.32
CA PHE A 259 -3.25 22.17 12.62
C PHE A 259 -4.50 22.37 11.76
N GLY A 260 -4.80 21.39 10.91
CA GLY A 260 -5.99 21.42 10.06
C GLY A 260 -5.76 21.14 8.59
N ASN A 261 -4.54 21.31 8.06
CA ASN A 261 -4.24 20.86 6.70
C ASN A 261 -3.12 19.82 6.70
N LEU A 262 -3.29 18.80 5.87
CA LEU A 262 -2.25 17.81 5.63
C LEU A 262 -1.36 18.28 4.48
N PRO A 263 -0.04 18.06 4.55
CA PRO A 263 0.86 18.42 3.45
C PRO A 263 0.53 17.60 2.21
N PHE A 264 0.50 18.26 1.05
CA PHE A 264 0.15 17.62 -0.22
C PHE A 264 1.23 17.88 -1.27
N GLY A 265 1.52 16.85 -2.07
CA GLY A 265 2.49 16.89 -3.16
C GLY A 265 3.77 16.11 -2.86
N ALA A 266 4.62 16.02 -3.87
CA ALA A 266 5.93 15.38 -3.77
C ALA A 266 7.00 16.41 -3.35
N CYS A 267 8.02 15.96 -2.63
CA CYS A 267 9.20 16.77 -2.31
C CYS A 267 10.12 16.94 -3.51
N GLU A 268 10.05 16.00 -4.46
CA GLU A 268 10.88 15.92 -5.65
C GLU A 268 9.98 15.83 -6.90
N GLU A 269 10.54 16.08 -8.09
CA GLU A 269 9.80 15.93 -9.34
C GLU A 269 9.46 14.44 -9.58
N PRO A 270 8.17 14.06 -9.61
CA PRO A 270 7.79 12.67 -9.81
C PRO A 270 8.06 12.16 -11.24
N ILE A 271 8.31 13.05 -12.21
CA ILE A 271 8.62 12.69 -13.60
C ILE A 271 10.14 12.65 -13.81
N SER A 272 10.69 11.46 -14.07
CA SER A 272 12.12 11.30 -14.33
C SER A 272 12.49 11.57 -15.78
N GLU A 273 11.72 11.05 -16.74
CA GLU A 273 12.02 11.16 -18.17
C GLU A 273 10.76 11.33 -19.01
N LEU A 274 10.87 12.12 -20.08
CA LEU A 274 9.84 12.22 -21.11
C LEU A 274 10.37 11.64 -22.42
N HIS A 275 9.74 10.57 -22.89
CA HIS A 275 10.12 9.89 -24.12
C HIS A 275 9.13 10.30 -25.22
N LEU A 276 9.61 11.03 -26.23
CA LEU A 276 8.86 11.38 -27.43
C LEU A 276 9.27 10.44 -28.57
N ALA A 277 8.32 9.77 -29.18
CA ALA A 277 8.57 8.83 -30.26
C ALA A 277 7.88 9.27 -31.57
N ALA A 278 8.66 9.42 -32.63
CA ALA A 278 8.21 9.65 -34.00
C ALA A 278 8.35 8.34 -34.78
N THR A 279 7.24 7.82 -35.32
CA THR A 279 7.14 6.44 -35.81
C THR A 279 6.57 6.39 -37.23
N TRP A 280 7.19 5.57 -38.08
CA TRP A 280 6.70 5.13 -39.38
C TRP A 280 6.46 3.63 -39.33
N LEU A 281 5.21 3.21 -39.52
CA LEU A 281 4.82 1.81 -39.46
C LEU A 281 4.61 1.29 -40.89
N HIS A 282 4.91 0.00 -41.11
CA HIS A 282 4.61 -0.71 -42.37
C HIS A 282 5.20 -0.03 -43.63
N LEU A 283 6.47 0.37 -43.58
CA LEU A 283 7.18 0.89 -44.75
C LEU A 283 7.81 -0.26 -45.53
N THR A 284 7.44 -0.41 -46.79
CA THR A 284 8.15 -1.30 -47.71
C THR A 284 9.47 -0.67 -48.13
N GLU A 285 10.49 -1.50 -48.30
CA GLU A 285 11.79 -1.11 -48.81
C GLU A 285 11.69 -0.28 -50.10
N GLY A 286 12.47 0.81 -50.17
CA GLY A 286 12.55 1.69 -51.34
C GLY A 286 11.56 2.85 -51.34
N ILE A 287 10.59 2.88 -50.40
CA ILE A 287 9.70 4.05 -50.19
C ILE A 287 10.47 5.22 -49.57
N VAL A 288 11.39 4.92 -48.66
CA VAL A 288 12.19 5.90 -47.90
C VAL A 288 13.66 5.61 -48.14
N VAL A 289 14.45 6.66 -48.39
CA VAL A 289 15.90 6.57 -48.49
C VAL A 289 16.53 7.05 -47.19
N ASP A 290 17.30 6.18 -46.54
CA ASP A 290 18.09 6.52 -45.36
C ASP A 290 19.45 5.84 -45.42
N ASN A 291 20.47 6.63 -45.74
CA ASN A 291 21.87 6.22 -45.88
C ASN A 291 22.81 7.18 -45.13
N ASP A 292 24.12 6.95 -45.24
CA ASP A 292 25.15 7.72 -44.55
C ASP A 292 25.32 9.17 -45.05
N VAL A 293 24.76 9.50 -46.22
CA VAL A 293 24.84 10.83 -46.85
C VAL A 293 23.51 11.59 -46.79
N TYR A 294 22.40 10.88 -46.86
CA TYR A 294 21.06 11.43 -47.04
C TYR A 294 19.99 10.60 -46.33
N SER A 295 19.03 11.28 -45.71
CA SER A 295 17.90 10.67 -45.01
C SER A 295 16.61 11.43 -45.29
N ASP A 296 15.59 10.71 -45.77
CA ASP A 296 14.20 11.17 -45.89
C ASP A 296 13.46 11.18 -44.54
N LEU A 297 14.05 10.61 -43.49
CA LEU A 297 13.42 10.45 -42.18
C LEU A 297 13.46 11.75 -41.38
N ASP A 298 12.60 12.71 -41.73
CA ASP A 298 12.37 13.91 -40.91
C ASP A 298 11.35 13.60 -39.79
N PRO A 299 11.74 13.66 -38.51
CA PRO A 299 10.83 13.41 -37.38
C PRO A 299 9.56 14.27 -37.42
N LEU A 300 9.64 15.48 -37.98
CA LEU A 300 8.48 16.38 -38.08
C LEU A 300 7.41 15.87 -39.05
N GLN A 301 7.79 15.04 -40.01
CA GLN A 301 6.90 14.46 -41.03
C GLN A 301 6.42 13.05 -40.65
N ALA A 302 6.79 12.53 -39.48
CA ALA A 302 6.41 11.19 -39.06
C ALA A 302 4.87 11.07 -38.90
N PRO A 303 4.25 9.98 -39.39
CA PRO A 303 2.79 9.83 -39.36
C PRO A 303 2.23 9.58 -37.95
N HIS A 304 3.03 9.00 -37.05
CA HIS A 304 2.59 8.66 -35.70
C HIS A 304 3.54 9.24 -34.65
N TRP A 305 2.99 10.02 -33.73
CA TRP A 305 3.70 10.56 -32.58
C TRP A 305 3.12 9.96 -31.31
N SER A 306 4.00 9.57 -30.40
CA SER A 306 3.60 9.08 -29.08
C SER A 306 4.50 9.67 -28.00
N VAL A 307 3.92 9.95 -26.83
CA VAL A 307 4.64 10.44 -25.66
C VAL A 307 4.46 9.44 -24.54
N ARG A 308 5.57 9.09 -23.90
CA ARG A 308 5.60 8.26 -22.71
C ARG A 308 6.30 9.01 -21.59
N VAL A 309 5.61 9.10 -20.46
CA VAL A 309 6.17 9.65 -19.22
C VAL A 309 6.72 8.48 -18.41
N ARG A 310 7.98 8.59 -18.00
CA ARG A 310 8.60 7.72 -17.00
C ARG A 310 8.55 8.44 -15.67
N THR A 311 7.86 7.86 -14.71
CA THR A 311 7.83 8.34 -13.33
C THR A 311 9.09 7.88 -12.60
N SER A 312 9.52 8.63 -11.60
CA SER A 312 10.56 8.20 -10.67
C SER A 312 10.10 6.96 -9.89
N GLU A 313 11.05 6.13 -9.47
CA GLU A 313 10.79 4.97 -8.64
C GLU A 313 10.66 5.45 -7.19
N ASN A 314 9.44 5.41 -6.65
CA ASN A 314 9.08 5.85 -5.29
C ASN A 314 9.40 7.33 -4.98
N PRO A 315 8.70 8.30 -5.61
CA PRO A 315 8.83 9.70 -5.22
C PRO A 315 8.41 9.90 -3.76
N GLN A 316 9.15 10.74 -3.03
CA GLN A 316 8.77 11.14 -1.67
C GLN A 316 7.49 11.99 -1.72
N CYS A 317 6.38 11.42 -1.29
CA CYS A 317 5.07 12.03 -1.32
C CYS A 317 4.61 12.32 0.10
N LEU A 318 4.49 13.60 0.46
CA LEU A 318 4.18 14.03 1.82
C LEU A 318 2.89 13.39 2.34
N LEU A 319 1.75 13.57 1.65
CA LEU A 319 0.49 12.96 2.08
C LEU A 319 0.54 11.43 2.14
N GLY A 320 1.27 10.81 1.21
CA GLY A 320 1.38 9.35 1.13
C GLY A 320 2.03 8.78 2.38
N ASP A 321 3.08 9.43 2.89
CA ASP A 321 3.79 9.01 4.08
C ASP A 321 2.92 9.16 5.34
N PHE A 322 2.20 10.27 5.48
CA PHE A 322 1.26 10.50 6.59
C PHE A 322 0.16 9.43 6.64
N VAL A 323 -0.47 9.13 5.50
CA VAL A 323 -1.54 8.12 5.41
C VAL A 323 -1.00 6.72 5.66
N THR A 324 0.20 6.40 5.15
CA THR A 324 0.82 5.08 5.35
C THR A 324 1.17 4.84 6.81
N GLU A 325 1.74 5.84 7.49
CA GLU A 325 2.03 5.74 8.93
C GLU A 325 0.75 5.68 9.77
N PHE A 326 -0.28 6.44 9.41
CA PHE A 326 -1.58 6.35 10.09
C PHE A 326 -2.23 4.98 9.89
N PHE A 327 -2.15 4.40 8.68
CA PHE A 327 -2.65 3.05 8.42
C PHE A 327 -1.89 1.99 9.23
N LYS A 328 -0.56 2.09 9.32
CA LYS A 328 0.26 1.21 10.19
C LYS A 328 -0.19 1.29 11.64
N LEU A 329 -0.57 2.47 12.13
CA LEU A 329 -1.10 2.67 13.48
C LEU A 329 -2.45 1.97 13.67
N CYS A 330 -3.37 2.06 12.71
CA CYS A 330 -4.67 1.37 12.76
C CYS A 330 -4.55 -0.15 12.83
N CYS A 331 -3.45 -0.73 12.35
CA CYS A 331 -3.21 -2.18 12.41
C CYS A 331 -2.67 -2.65 13.77
N ARG A 332 -2.26 -1.75 14.67
CA ARG A 332 -1.74 -2.12 16.00
C ARG A 332 -2.86 -2.35 17.01
N LYS A 333 -2.64 -3.25 17.96
CA LYS A 333 -3.62 -3.67 18.99
C LYS A 333 -3.13 -3.48 20.42
N GLU A 334 -2.05 -2.74 20.62
CA GLU A 334 -1.46 -2.47 21.94
C GLU A 334 -2.36 -1.51 22.75
N SER A 335 -2.45 -1.70 24.07
CA SER A 335 -3.25 -0.82 24.92
C SER A 335 -2.49 0.46 25.28
N VAL A 336 -3.22 1.53 25.65
CA VAL A 336 -2.61 2.79 26.09
C VAL A 336 -1.71 2.58 27.33
N GLU A 337 -2.07 1.63 28.20
CA GLU A 337 -1.29 1.25 29.39
C GLU A 337 0.01 0.52 29.04
N ASP A 338 0.02 -0.27 27.95
CA ASP A 338 1.22 -0.96 27.46
C ASP A 338 2.19 0.03 26.80
N ILE A 339 1.67 1.11 26.20
CA ILE A 339 2.45 2.12 25.46
C ILE A 339 3.05 3.19 26.39
N LEU A 340 2.26 3.68 27.37
CA LEU A 340 2.67 4.77 28.28
C LEU A 340 3.16 4.27 29.65
N GLY A 341 2.96 2.99 29.96
CA GLY A 341 3.30 2.37 31.24
C GLY A 341 2.30 2.66 32.37
N ARG A 342 2.22 1.76 33.37
CA ARG A 342 1.31 1.82 34.53
C ARG A 342 1.41 3.08 35.42
N GLY A 343 2.36 3.98 35.17
CA GLY A 343 2.62 5.15 36.02
C GLY A 343 1.52 6.22 35.99
N TYR A 344 0.77 6.33 34.88
CA TYR A 344 -0.21 7.40 34.70
C TYR A 344 -1.61 7.10 35.26
N ALA A 345 -1.95 5.83 35.52
CA ALA A 345 -3.25 5.43 36.05
C ALA A 345 -3.31 5.32 37.58
N GLU A 346 -2.16 5.28 38.26
CA GLU A 346 -2.09 4.99 39.70
C GLU A 346 -2.23 6.21 40.65
N GLU A 347 -2.22 7.45 40.15
CA GLU A 347 -2.34 8.63 41.03
C GLU A 347 -3.78 8.85 41.56
N GLU A 348 -4.84 8.61 40.76
CA GLU A 348 -6.23 8.81 41.23
C GLU A 348 -6.70 7.72 42.21
N GLY A 349 -6.20 6.49 42.10
CA GLY A 349 -6.64 5.36 42.93
C GLY A 349 -6.09 5.37 44.36
N LYS A 350 -4.94 6.02 44.59
CA LYS A 350 -4.27 6.01 45.91
C LYS A 350 -4.98 6.89 46.93
N GLU A 351 -5.53 8.04 46.54
CA GLU A 351 -6.25 8.92 47.48
C GLU A 351 -7.57 8.28 47.96
N ALA A 352 -8.34 7.65 47.07
CA ALA A 352 -9.58 6.97 47.44
C ALA A 352 -9.34 5.71 48.29
N ALA A 353 -8.28 4.95 47.99
CA ALA A 353 -7.87 3.78 48.76
C ALA A 353 -7.30 4.15 50.14
N ASP A 354 -6.59 5.28 50.26
CA ASP A 354 -6.07 5.78 51.53
C ASP A 354 -7.20 6.30 52.44
N ILE A 355 -8.25 6.92 51.89
CA ILE A 355 -9.44 7.32 52.67
C ILE A 355 -10.22 6.10 53.16
N SER A 356 -10.44 5.10 52.29
CA SER A 356 -11.16 3.88 52.66
C SER A 356 -10.38 3.02 53.67
N SER A 357 -9.04 3.03 53.61
CA SER A 357 -8.17 2.32 54.56
C SER A 357 -7.93 3.08 55.87
N ALA A 358 -8.11 4.40 55.88
CA ALA A 358 -8.11 5.21 57.11
C ALA A 358 -9.43 5.05 57.90
N LEU A 359 -10.56 4.93 57.20
CA LEU A 359 -11.86 4.72 57.84
C LEU A 359 -12.00 3.31 58.43
N SER A 360 -11.44 2.28 57.78
CA SER A 360 -11.44 0.92 58.33
C SER A 360 -10.61 0.78 59.62
N LYS A 361 -9.53 1.56 59.76
CA LYS A 361 -8.70 1.62 60.97
C LYS A 361 -9.36 2.34 62.15
N LEU A 362 -10.42 3.13 61.93
CA LEU A 362 -11.18 3.78 62.99
C LEU A 362 -12.28 2.88 63.58
N THR A 363 -12.62 1.79 62.89
CA THR A 363 -13.71 0.87 63.28
C THR A 363 -13.27 -0.41 63.96
N GLU A 364 -11.96 -0.66 64.10
CA GLU A 364 -11.44 -1.87 64.77
C GLU A 364 -11.26 -1.65 66.28
N PRO A 365 -11.77 -2.56 67.15
CA PRO A 365 -11.64 -2.42 68.59
C PRO A 365 -10.21 -2.75 69.08
N VAL A 366 -9.68 -1.86 69.92
CA VAL A 366 -8.36 -1.96 70.57
C VAL A 366 -8.28 -3.19 71.46
N ALA A 367 -7.40 -4.16 71.14
CA ALA A 367 -7.04 -5.24 72.05
C ALA A 367 -5.52 -5.53 72.04
N ALA A 368 -4.91 -5.15 73.17
CA ALA A 368 -3.72 -5.65 73.87
C ALA A 368 -2.44 -6.06 73.08
N VAL A 369 -1.40 -5.26 73.34
CA VAL A 369 0.03 -5.50 73.11
C VAL A 369 0.56 -6.63 74.02
N PRO A 370 1.56 -7.43 73.57
CA PRO A 370 2.89 -7.35 74.22
C PRO A 370 4.08 -7.34 73.22
N LEU A 371 5.02 -6.42 73.46
CA LEU A 371 6.39 -6.33 72.92
C LEU A 371 7.35 -7.27 73.72
N PRO A 372 8.66 -7.42 73.39
CA PRO A 372 9.38 -7.29 72.11
C PRO A 372 10.38 -8.46 71.83
N LYS A 373 10.73 -8.71 70.56
CA LYS A 373 12.08 -9.22 70.21
C LYS A 373 12.63 -8.44 69.03
N LEU A 374 13.74 -7.77 69.31
CA LEU A 374 14.51 -6.91 68.44
C LEU A 374 15.10 -7.74 67.29
N SER A 375 14.69 -7.46 66.06
CA SER A 375 15.43 -7.83 64.86
C SER A 375 15.82 -6.55 64.14
N VAL A 376 17.10 -6.22 64.22
CA VAL A 376 17.69 -5.03 63.59
C VAL A 376 18.12 -5.43 62.18
N SER A 377 17.23 -5.31 61.20
CA SER A 377 17.61 -5.45 59.78
C SER A 377 16.70 -4.76 58.74
N SER A 378 15.76 -3.88 59.12
CA SER A 378 14.90 -3.18 58.14
C SER A 378 14.85 -1.65 58.25
N MET A 379 15.77 -1.01 58.98
CA MET A 379 15.83 0.46 59.10
C MET A 379 16.79 1.13 58.10
N VAL A 380 16.58 0.93 56.80
CA VAL A 380 17.27 1.76 55.78
C VAL A 380 16.38 2.30 54.66
N HIS A 381 15.05 2.15 54.71
CA HIS A 381 14.17 2.64 53.63
C HIS A 381 13.21 3.78 54.00
N SER A 382 13.22 4.29 55.24
CA SER A 382 12.32 5.39 55.62
C SER A 382 12.98 6.77 55.79
N ALA A 383 14.31 6.88 55.58
CA ALA A 383 15.05 8.15 55.69
C ALA A 383 15.45 8.76 54.33
N ARG A 384 14.66 8.54 53.28
CA ARG A 384 14.79 9.25 51.98
C ARG A 384 13.50 9.91 51.48
N LYS A 385 12.43 9.94 52.28
CA LYS A 385 11.13 10.52 51.90
C LYS A 385 10.98 12.03 52.17
N HIS A 386 12.07 12.78 52.31
CA HIS A 386 12.01 14.25 52.33
C HIS A 386 12.91 14.96 51.33
N ILE A 387 13.53 14.25 50.39
CA ILE A 387 14.27 14.84 49.26
C ILE A 387 13.96 14.04 47.99
N HIS A 388 12.71 14.06 47.54
CA HIS A 388 12.31 13.75 46.16
C HIS A 388 11.03 14.54 45.84
N ARG A 389 11.15 15.87 45.92
CA ARG A 389 10.14 16.81 45.42
C ARG A 389 10.52 17.45 44.08
N HIS A 390 11.56 16.96 43.38
CA HIS A 390 12.05 17.58 42.13
C HIS A 390 12.74 16.57 41.19
N ARG A 391 12.07 15.47 40.81
CA ARG A 391 12.55 14.62 39.71
C ARG A 391 11.44 13.74 39.12
N HIS A 392 10.74 14.28 38.12
CA HIS A 392 10.36 13.62 36.85
C HIS A 392 9.55 14.63 36.02
N ILE A 393 10.27 15.51 35.33
CA ILE A 393 9.76 16.39 34.26
C ILE A 393 10.25 15.88 32.88
N ASP A 394 11.06 14.82 32.85
CA ASP A 394 11.43 14.07 31.65
C ASP A 394 10.80 12.68 31.81
N GLU A 395 9.96 12.13 30.93
CA GLU A 395 9.72 12.37 29.50
C GLU A 395 8.21 12.26 29.25
N SER A 396 7.51 13.39 29.02
CA SER A 396 6.24 13.31 28.30
C SER A 396 6.56 13.12 26.81
N PRO A 397 5.99 12.12 26.11
CA PRO A 397 6.32 11.85 24.71
C PRO A 397 5.95 13.01 23.76
N LEU A 398 5.15 13.97 24.23
CA LEU A 398 4.85 15.23 23.55
C LEU A 398 5.36 16.41 24.37
N HIS A 399 5.89 17.42 23.67
CA HIS A 399 6.23 18.71 24.29
C HIS A 399 4.95 19.44 24.74
N ILE A 400 4.97 20.01 25.94
CA ILE A 400 3.80 20.60 26.61
C ILE A 400 3.16 21.71 25.77
N ASP A 401 3.97 22.50 25.06
CA ASP A 401 3.44 23.61 24.23
C ASP A 401 2.73 23.11 22.97
N ILE A 402 3.20 21.99 22.40
CA ILE A 402 2.55 21.33 21.26
C ILE A 402 1.24 20.72 21.72
N LEU A 403 1.24 20.00 22.86
CA LEU A 403 0.01 19.45 23.44
C LEU A 403 -1.05 20.53 23.71
N LYS A 404 -0.64 21.67 24.30
CA LYS A 404 -1.55 22.81 24.52
C LYS A 404 -2.12 23.33 23.21
N SER A 405 -1.28 23.53 22.19
CA SER A 405 -1.75 24.02 20.88
C SER A 405 -2.75 23.06 20.21
N ILE A 406 -2.53 21.75 20.32
CA ILE A 406 -3.46 20.73 19.83
C ILE A 406 -4.78 20.77 20.61
N LEU A 407 -4.71 20.84 21.94
CA LEU A 407 -5.92 20.90 22.77
C LEU A 407 -6.72 22.18 22.50
N LEU A 408 -6.08 23.34 22.28
CA LEU A 408 -6.76 24.56 21.85
C LEU A 408 -7.38 24.42 20.45
N TYR A 409 -6.75 23.68 19.54
CA TYR A 409 -7.30 23.41 18.21
C TYR A 409 -8.53 22.48 18.27
N LEU A 410 -8.50 21.45 19.12
CA LEU A 410 -9.65 20.56 19.36
C LEU A 410 -10.78 21.31 20.08
N PHE A 411 -10.42 22.14 21.05
CA PHE A 411 -11.30 22.81 21.99
C PHE A 411 -11.05 24.32 22.05
N PRO A 412 -11.46 25.09 21.03
CA PRO A 412 -11.23 26.53 20.96
C PRO A 412 -12.01 27.30 22.05
N ASP A 413 -13.07 26.70 22.59
CA ASP A 413 -13.86 27.20 23.71
C ASP A 413 -13.07 27.32 25.02
N ALA A 414 -12.09 26.44 25.25
CA ALA A 414 -11.24 26.48 26.44
C ALA A 414 -10.35 27.74 26.52
N ALA A 415 -10.11 28.42 25.40
CA ALA A 415 -9.39 29.70 25.38
C ALA A 415 -10.29 30.89 25.75
N VAL A 416 -11.62 30.75 25.58
CA VAL A 416 -12.59 31.86 25.68
C VAL A 416 -13.15 32.04 27.10
N GLU A 417 -13.01 31.05 28.00
CA GLU A 417 -13.50 31.15 29.39
C GLU A 417 -12.84 32.27 30.24
N LYS A 418 -11.81 32.96 29.75
CA LYS A 418 -11.24 34.15 30.41
C LYS A 418 -11.92 35.48 30.05
N SER A 419 -12.88 35.50 29.13
CA SER A 419 -13.69 36.68 28.82
C SER A 419 -15.17 36.32 28.84
N SER A 420 -15.85 36.80 29.87
CA SER A 420 -17.29 36.66 30.08
C SER A 420 -18.12 37.08 28.87
N ASP A 421 -19.21 36.33 28.65
CA ASP A 421 -20.35 36.63 27.77
C ASP A 421 -20.04 36.90 26.30
N SER A 422 -20.14 35.85 25.47
CA SER A 422 -20.58 36.01 24.08
C SER A 422 -21.53 34.88 23.69
N GLN A 423 -22.75 35.28 23.34
CA GLN A 423 -23.79 34.43 22.79
C GLN A 423 -23.28 33.57 21.64
N SER A 424 -23.75 32.33 21.58
CA SER A 424 -23.58 31.36 20.51
C SER A 424 -23.87 31.98 19.14
N LYS A 425 -22.82 32.33 18.39
CA LYS A 425 -22.92 32.55 16.95
C LYS A 425 -22.57 31.24 16.24
N MET A 426 -23.61 30.48 15.92
CA MET A 426 -23.55 29.47 14.85
C MET A 426 -23.05 30.15 13.57
N PRO A 427 -22.13 29.54 12.79
CA PRO A 427 -21.74 30.09 11.51
C PRO A 427 -22.94 30.05 10.55
N ILE A 428 -23.26 31.22 10.02
CA ILE A 428 -24.31 31.45 9.02
C ILE A 428 -23.88 30.82 7.69
N ASN A 429 -24.80 30.08 7.07
CA ASN A 429 -24.75 29.53 5.70
C ASN A 429 -23.92 30.38 4.72
N SER A 430 -22.74 29.89 4.36
CA SER A 430 -22.12 30.20 3.07
C SER A 430 -22.74 29.30 2.00
N SER A 431 -23.03 29.86 0.84
CA SER A 431 -23.57 29.12 -0.31
C SER A 431 -22.54 28.11 -0.81
N LYS A 432 -22.73 26.81 -0.48
CA LYS A 432 -21.81 25.73 -0.86
C LYS A 432 -21.63 25.61 -2.38
N THR A 433 -20.37 25.62 -2.83
CA THR A 433 -19.95 25.37 -4.22
C THR A 433 -20.31 23.95 -4.67
N SER A 434 -20.34 23.69 -5.97
CA SER A 434 -20.69 22.36 -6.54
C SER A 434 -19.74 21.24 -6.11
N GLU A 435 -18.48 21.58 -5.83
CA GLU A 435 -17.43 20.64 -5.40
C GLU A 435 -17.61 20.19 -3.93
N GLU A 436 -17.95 21.11 -3.02
CA GLU A 436 -18.22 20.81 -1.61
C GLU A 436 -19.40 19.84 -1.45
N LYS A 437 -20.40 19.93 -2.33
CA LYS A 437 -21.55 19.01 -2.34
C LYS A 437 -21.17 17.58 -2.77
N LEU A 438 -20.19 17.43 -3.67
CA LEU A 438 -19.69 16.11 -4.07
C LEU A 438 -18.88 15.47 -2.93
N CYS A 439 -18.04 16.26 -2.25
CA CYS A 439 -17.32 15.82 -1.05
C CYS A 439 -18.28 15.42 0.08
N ASP A 440 -19.32 16.21 0.34
CA ASP A 440 -20.34 15.89 1.35
C ASP A 440 -21.09 14.59 1.01
N ASN A 441 -21.43 14.37 -0.27
CA ASN A 441 -22.10 13.14 -0.70
C ASN A 441 -21.20 11.90 -0.54
N LEU A 442 -19.91 12.03 -0.88
CA LEU A 442 -18.93 10.96 -0.69
C LEU A 442 -18.71 10.67 0.81
N ALA A 443 -18.59 11.71 1.63
CA ALA A 443 -18.47 11.60 3.08
C ALA A 443 -19.69 10.89 3.70
N LEU A 444 -20.90 11.16 3.20
CA LEU A 444 -22.11 10.48 3.63
C LEU A 444 -22.16 9.00 3.22
N GLN A 445 -21.66 8.65 2.02
CA GLN A 445 -21.54 7.26 1.59
C GLN A 445 -20.55 6.47 2.44
N LEU A 446 -19.44 7.10 2.80
CA LEU A 446 -18.36 6.51 3.61
C LEU A 446 -18.63 6.56 5.12
N LYS A 447 -19.80 7.05 5.55
CA LYS A 447 -20.14 7.32 6.96
C LYS A 447 -19.04 8.10 7.69
N SER A 448 -18.44 9.09 7.03
CA SER A 448 -17.40 9.94 7.61
C SER A 448 -17.98 10.99 8.56
N ALA A 449 -17.12 11.61 9.36
CA ALA A 449 -17.51 12.76 10.17
C ALA A 449 -17.74 14.01 9.31
N PRO A 450 -18.63 14.93 9.71
CA PRO A 450 -18.83 16.18 8.98
C PRO A 450 -17.54 17.04 9.00
N THR A 451 -17.34 17.81 7.93
CA THR A 451 -16.22 18.76 7.83
C THR A 451 -16.25 19.76 8.99
N ASP A 452 -15.07 20.08 9.54
CA ASP A 452 -14.87 20.95 10.71
C ASP A 452 -15.47 20.46 12.05
N SER A 453 -16.00 19.24 12.10
CA SER A 453 -16.42 18.63 13.37
C SER A 453 -15.24 18.32 14.30
N LEU A 454 -15.52 18.17 15.59
CA LEU A 454 -14.50 17.75 16.57
C LEU A 454 -13.79 16.46 16.14
N THR A 455 -14.53 15.48 15.63
CA THR A 455 -13.97 14.21 15.14
C THR A 455 -13.09 14.38 13.91
N TYR A 456 -13.41 15.34 13.03
CA TYR A 456 -12.59 15.67 11.88
C TYR A 456 -11.27 16.32 12.34
N ARG A 457 -11.34 17.29 13.25
CA ARG A 457 -10.17 17.94 13.85
C ARG A 457 -9.30 16.97 14.64
N LEU A 458 -9.92 16.02 15.36
CA LEU A 458 -9.24 14.96 16.10
C LEU A 458 -8.49 14.01 15.15
N ALA A 459 -9.12 13.58 14.06
CA ALA A 459 -8.47 12.70 13.08
C ALA A 459 -7.23 13.37 12.46
N LEU A 460 -7.34 14.65 12.10
CA LEU A 460 -6.21 15.43 11.59
C LEU A 460 -5.11 15.61 12.64
N GLY A 461 -5.48 15.94 13.88
CA GLY A 461 -4.53 16.10 14.98
C GLY A 461 -3.76 14.81 15.29
N LEU A 462 -4.44 13.65 15.32
CA LEU A 462 -3.81 12.35 15.55
C LEU A 462 -2.87 11.97 14.40
N CYS A 463 -3.25 12.26 13.15
CA CYS A 463 -2.41 12.02 11.98
C CYS A 463 -1.13 12.86 12.02
N MET A 464 -1.25 14.16 12.34
CA MET A 464 -0.11 15.07 12.48
C MET A 464 0.83 14.67 13.62
N VAL A 465 0.28 14.32 14.79
CA VAL A 465 1.07 13.90 15.96
C VAL A 465 1.84 12.62 15.71
N ASN A 466 1.22 11.66 15.02
CA ASN A 466 1.84 10.39 14.70
C ASN A 466 3.08 10.57 13.81
N TYR A 467 3.00 11.46 12.82
CA TYR A 467 4.10 11.65 11.87
C TYR A 467 5.20 12.58 12.40
N SER A 468 4.83 13.76 12.92
CA SER A 468 5.81 14.84 13.17
C SER A 468 6.32 14.95 14.62
N TYR A 469 5.65 14.39 15.63
CA TYR A 469 5.90 14.76 17.04
C TYR A 469 6.11 13.61 18.03
N GLY A 470 6.27 12.36 17.57
CA GLY A 470 6.69 11.26 18.44
C GLY A 470 5.95 9.94 18.28
N GLY A 471 5.24 9.73 17.16
CA GLY A 471 4.68 8.42 16.82
C GLY A 471 3.63 7.91 17.80
N LEU A 472 3.58 6.59 17.96
CA LEU A 472 2.56 5.91 18.76
C LEU A 472 2.47 6.38 20.24
N PRO A 473 3.58 6.60 20.99
CA PRO A 473 3.51 7.14 22.35
C PRO A 473 2.89 8.54 22.43
N ALA A 474 3.18 9.39 21.45
CA ALA A 474 2.62 10.73 21.38
C ALA A 474 1.10 10.70 21.11
N VAL A 475 0.67 9.83 20.20
CA VAL A 475 -0.76 9.60 19.92
C VAL A 475 -1.50 9.08 21.15
N ALA A 476 -0.89 8.13 21.88
CA ALA A 476 -1.46 7.58 23.11
C ALA A 476 -1.63 8.66 24.19
N HIS A 477 -0.63 9.52 24.37
CA HIS A 477 -0.66 10.63 25.31
C HIS A 477 -1.74 11.66 24.94
N LEU A 478 -1.83 12.05 23.67
CA LEU A 478 -2.90 12.94 23.20
C LEU A 478 -4.30 12.34 23.41
N TRP A 479 -4.47 11.05 23.15
CA TRP A 479 -5.73 10.36 23.36
C TRP A 479 -6.15 10.35 24.83
N GLN A 480 -5.19 10.12 25.74
CA GLN A 480 -5.45 10.17 27.18
C GLN A 480 -5.91 11.57 27.62
N GLU A 481 -5.18 12.61 27.23
CA GLU A 481 -5.54 14.01 27.55
C GLU A 481 -6.90 14.39 26.96
N PHE A 482 -7.20 13.95 25.74
CA PHE A 482 -8.52 14.13 25.13
C PHE A 482 -9.64 13.48 25.97
N VAL A 483 -9.43 12.26 26.48
CA VAL A 483 -10.40 11.57 27.34
C VAL A 483 -10.55 12.26 28.70
N LEU A 484 -9.45 12.73 29.29
CA LEU A 484 -9.49 13.50 30.55
C LEU A 484 -10.27 14.80 30.39
N GLU A 485 -10.08 15.52 29.28
CA GLU A 485 -10.81 16.74 28.98
C GLU A 485 -12.32 16.47 28.76
N LEU A 486 -12.67 15.36 28.09
CA LEU A 486 -14.07 14.93 27.98
C LEU A 486 -14.69 14.59 29.35
N ARG A 487 -13.92 13.97 30.25
CA ARG A 487 -14.34 13.70 31.63
C ARG A 487 -14.56 14.98 32.42
N TYR A 488 -13.63 15.93 32.32
CA TYR A 488 -13.74 17.25 32.93
C TYR A 488 -15.02 17.98 32.48
N ARG A 489 -15.31 17.96 31.18
CA ARG A 489 -16.56 18.54 30.64
C ARG A 489 -17.81 17.82 31.12
N TRP A 490 -17.78 16.49 31.22
CA TRP A 490 -18.89 15.71 31.77
C TRP A 490 -19.16 16.04 33.24
N GLU A 491 -18.11 16.18 34.05
CA GLU A 491 -18.21 16.46 35.49
C GLU A 491 -18.72 17.89 35.76
N ASN A 492 -18.27 18.87 34.97
CA ASN A 492 -18.67 20.27 35.07
C ASN A 492 -19.90 20.63 34.22
N ASN A 493 -20.54 19.65 33.59
CA ASN A 493 -21.67 19.81 32.69
C ASN A 493 -21.38 20.76 31.50
N TYR A 494 -20.18 20.83 30.93
CA TYR A 494 -19.90 21.64 29.74
C TYR A 494 -20.23 20.87 28.44
N LEU A 495 -20.90 21.52 27.48
CA LEU A 495 -21.16 20.92 26.17
C LEU A 495 -19.86 20.82 25.37
N ILE A 496 -19.70 19.74 24.63
CA ILE A 496 -18.54 19.52 23.76
C ILE A 496 -18.71 20.36 22.48
N TYR A 497 -17.73 21.22 22.22
CA TYR A 497 -17.67 22.09 21.04
C TYR A 497 -17.51 21.30 19.73
N GLY A 498 -18.09 21.79 18.63
CA GLY A 498 -17.91 21.19 17.29
C GLY A 498 -18.77 19.96 17.00
N LEU A 499 -19.86 19.76 17.76
CA LEU A 499 -20.87 18.73 17.53
C LEU A 499 -22.25 19.38 17.36
N ALA A 500 -23.06 18.87 16.43
CA ALA A 500 -24.44 19.32 16.28
C ALA A 500 -25.28 18.92 17.51
N GLY A 501 -26.15 19.82 17.97
CA GLY A 501 -27.10 19.53 19.06
C GLY A 501 -28.27 18.67 18.56
N GLY A 502 -28.81 17.81 19.44
CA GLY A 502 -29.92 16.91 19.12
C GLY A 502 -29.52 15.43 19.07
N PRO A 503 -30.41 14.54 18.59
CA PRO A 503 -30.15 13.09 18.57
C PRO A 503 -28.95 12.75 17.67
N PRO A 504 -28.22 11.65 17.95
CA PRO A 504 -27.07 11.23 17.15
C PRO A 504 -27.44 11.01 15.68
N ASP A 505 -26.62 11.52 14.76
CA ASP A 505 -26.80 11.33 13.32
C ASP A 505 -26.21 9.98 12.88
N LEU A 506 -27.09 9.03 12.55
CA LEU A 506 -26.72 7.67 12.13
C LEU A 506 -25.92 7.61 10.81
N ARG A 507 -25.85 8.72 10.08
CA ARG A 507 -25.08 8.83 8.83
C ARG A 507 -23.59 9.12 9.07
N CYS A 508 -23.21 9.55 10.26
CA CYS A 508 -21.82 9.88 10.62
C CYS A 508 -21.05 8.67 11.17
N CYS A 509 -19.74 8.80 11.38
CA CYS A 509 -18.93 7.72 11.94
C CYS A 509 -19.32 7.39 13.38
N LEU A 510 -19.07 6.15 13.83
CA LEU A 510 -19.48 5.68 15.15
C LEU A 510 -18.88 6.51 16.30
N LEU A 511 -17.62 6.95 16.16
CA LEU A 511 -16.98 7.83 17.13
C LEU A 511 -17.72 9.17 17.26
N HIS A 512 -18.13 9.76 16.13
CA HIS A 512 -18.90 11.00 16.12
C HIS A 512 -20.27 10.83 16.80
N GLN A 513 -20.95 9.71 16.53
CA GLN A 513 -22.23 9.38 17.16
C GLN A 513 -22.10 9.25 18.68
N LYS A 514 -21.03 8.60 19.17
CA LYS A 514 -20.77 8.45 20.62
C LYS A 514 -20.51 9.80 21.29
N LEU A 515 -19.79 10.71 20.64
CA LEU A 515 -19.56 12.05 21.16
C LEU A 515 -20.85 12.89 21.16
N GLN A 516 -21.70 12.77 20.13
CA GLN A 516 -23.04 13.39 20.12
C GLN A 516 -23.93 12.85 21.25
N MET A 517 -23.86 11.53 21.51
CA MET A 517 -24.56 10.91 22.63
C MET A 517 -24.09 11.46 23.97
N LEU A 518 -22.79 11.73 24.14
CA LEU A 518 -22.25 12.34 25.36
C LEU A 518 -22.85 13.74 25.59
N ASN A 519 -22.94 14.57 24.55
CA ASN A 519 -23.65 15.86 24.64
C ASN A 519 -25.14 15.70 25.03
N CYS A 520 -25.85 14.72 24.47
CA CYS A 520 -27.23 14.42 24.86
C CYS A 520 -27.35 14.06 26.35
N CYS A 521 -26.40 13.30 26.87
CA CYS A 521 -26.35 12.92 28.28
C CYS A 521 -26.08 14.13 29.18
N ILE A 522 -25.19 15.03 28.78
CA ILE A 522 -24.88 16.27 29.52
C ILE A 522 -26.11 17.17 29.58
N GLU A 523 -26.83 17.33 28.45
CA GLU A 523 -28.08 18.10 28.42
C GLU A 523 -29.15 17.50 29.35
N ARG A 524 -29.29 16.16 29.38
CA ARG A 524 -30.25 15.49 30.28
C ARG A 524 -29.86 15.67 31.74
N ARG A 525 -28.56 15.64 32.06
CA ARG A 525 -28.04 15.88 33.40
C ARG A 525 -28.30 17.33 33.84
N ARG A 526 -27.97 18.31 33.00
CA ARG A 526 -28.32 19.74 33.23
C ARG A 526 -29.80 19.91 33.52
N ARG A 527 -30.69 19.34 32.70
CA ARG A 527 -32.16 19.42 32.91
C ARG A 527 -32.63 18.77 34.22
N ARG A 528 -31.95 17.73 34.70
CA ARG A 528 -32.25 17.08 35.99
C ARG A 528 -31.79 17.96 37.15
N ASP A 529 -30.60 18.54 37.05
CA ASP A 529 -30.00 19.39 38.09
C ASP A 529 -30.70 20.76 38.17
N GLU A 530 -31.26 21.25 37.06
CA GLU A 530 -32.06 22.47 36.97
C GLU A 530 -33.53 22.28 37.42
N ALA A 531 -34.03 21.04 37.53
CA ALA A 531 -35.37 20.77 38.03
C ALA A 531 -35.38 20.84 39.58
N PRO A 532 -36.01 21.86 40.20
CA PRO A 532 -35.90 22.06 41.63
C PRO A 532 -36.59 20.94 42.41
N SER A 533 -35.86 20.35 43.36
CA SER A 533 -36.43 19.53 44.42
C SER A 533 -37.33 20.40 45.31
N GLY A 534 -38.64 20.27 45.16
CA GLY A 534 -39.60 20.60 46.21
C GLY A 534 -40.95 21.13 45.71
N THR A 535 -42.03 20.39 45.97
CA THR A 535 -43.03 20.82 46.96
C THR A 535 -43.95 19.64 47.35
N GLY A 536 -44.05 19.38 48.65
CA GLY A 536 -45.11 18.55 49.20
C GLY A 536 -46.48 19.20 49.01
N GLY A 537 -47.47 18.40 48.66
CA GLY A 537 -48.86 18.82 48.49
C GLY A 537 -49.80 17.67 48.80
N SER A 538 -50.32 17.69 50.04
CA SER A 538 -51.61 17.16 50.50
C SER A 538 -52.21 15.92 49.81
N ARG A 539 -52.30 14.84 50.57
CA ARG A 539 -53.37 13.84 50.47
C ARG A 539 -54.74 14.54 50.46
N GLN A 540 -55.49 14.43 49.37
CA GLN A 540 -56.95 14.36 49.45
C GLN A 540 -57.49 13.46 48.33
N ARG A 541 -58.33 12.53 48.77
CA ARG A 541 -58.96 11.44 48.03
C ARG A 541 -60.06 11.96 47.10
N GLU A 542 -60.14 11.29 45.96
CA GLU A 542 -61.28 11.00 45.08
C GLU A 542 -62.69 11.42 45.55
N HIS A 543 -63.49 11.96 44.62
CA HIS A 543 -64.75 11.29 44.24
C HIS A 543 -65.31 11.71 42.86
N LYS A 544 -65.70 10.66 42.11
CA LYS A 544 -66.39 10.58 40.80
C LYS A 544 -67.80 11.21 40.75
N ALA A 545 -68.22 11.65 39.56
CA ALA A 545 -69.49 11.32 38.85
C ALA A 545 -69.66 12.29 37.64
N SER A 546 -69.52 11.90 36.36
CA SER A 546 -70.37 11.07 35.47
C SER A 546 -71.64 11.75 34.92
N CYS A 547 -71.82 11.59 33.59
CA CYS A 547 -72.98 11.91 32.71
C CYS A 547 -73.12 13.36 32.26
N GLY A 548 -73.30 13.69 30.97
CA GLY A 548 -73.43 12.89 29.75
C GLY A 548 -74.16 13.69 28.65
N GLN A 549 -73.77 13.42 27.39
CA GLN A 549 -74.47 13.62 26.10
C GLN A 549 -74.32 14.97 25.36
N GLY A 550 -73.83 14.86 24.10
CA GLY A 550 -73.48 15.92 23.12
C GLY A 550 -74.66 16.36 22.22
N PRO A 551 -74.51 16.64 20.89
CA PRO A 551 -73.40 16.30 19.96
C PRO A 551 -73.01 17.39 18.91
N SER A 552 -72.24 16.97 17.88
CA SER A 552 -71.85 17.61 16.58
C SER A 552 -70.49 18.33 16.58
N SER A 553 -69.58 18.21 15.60
CA SER A 553 -69.51 17.47 14.33
C SER A 553 -68.06 17.51 13.78
N ALA A 554 -67.79 16.64 12.80
CA ALA A 554 -66.69 16.63 11.83
C ALA A 554 -65.30 16.13 12.28
N ALA A 555 -64.89 15.03 11.64
CA ALA A 555 -63.70 14.24 11.90
C ALA A 555 -62.53 14.63 10.97
N ALA A 556 -61.32 14.69 11.53
CA ALA A 556 -60.08 14.44 10.79
C ALA A 556 -59.01 13.89 11.75
N THR A 557 -58.65 12.65 11.50
CA THR A 557 -57.52 11.83 11.98
C THR A 557 -56.32 12.56 12.58
N SER A 558 -56.13 12.38 13.89
CA SER A 558 -54.85 12.54 14.57
C SER A 558 -54.70 11.44 15.64
N SER A 559 -54.02 10.34 15.32
CA SER A 559 -53.66 9.33 16.30
C SER A 559 -52.31 9.67 16.94
N ASN A 560 -52.37 10.54 17.95
CA ASN A 560 -51.41 10.53 19.04
C ASN A 560 -51.72 9.29 19.90
N GLN A 561 -50.82 8.31 19.92
CA GLN A 561 -50.75 7.33 21.00
C GLN A 561 -49.46 7.56 21.77
N ALA A 562 -49.60 8.22 22.91
CA ALA A 562 -48.70 8.02 24.03
C ALA A 562 -48.75 6.53 24.43
N LYS A 563 -47.58 5.90 24.49
CA LYS A 563 -47.32 4.67 25.26
C LYS A 563 -46.08 4.98 26.10
N SER A 564 -46.28 5.25 27.39
CA SER A 564 -46.16 4.23 28.45
C SER A 564 -44.73 3.67 28.48
N TRP A 565 -43.92 4.33 29.29
CA TRP A 565 -42.63 3.85 29.78
C TRP A 565 -42.89 2.83 30.89
N ASP A 566 -43.14 1.58 30.50
CA ASP A 566 -42.96 0.43 31.38
C ASP A 566 -42.74 -0.80 30.50
N SER A 567 -41.47 -1.09 30.20
CA SER A 567 -41.00 -2.47 30.09
C SER A 567 -39.47 -2.44 30.04
N TRP A 568 -38.86 -2.66 31.20
CA TRP A 568 -37.53 -3.25 31.24
C TRP A 568 -37.68 -4.66 30.69
N SER A 569 -37.15 -4.92 29.51
CA SER A 569 -36.85 -6.28 29.08
C SER A 569 -35.35 -6.36 28.89
N ASP A 570 -34.76 -7.04 29.85
CA ASP A 570 -33.47 -7.68 29.83
C ASP A 570 -33.34 -8.51 28.55
N SER A 571 -32.37 -8.19 27.71
CA SER A 571 -31.82 -9.09 26.71
C SER A 571 -30.36 -8.70 26.49
N GLU A 572 -29.53 -9.13 27.44
CA GLU A 572 -28.17 -9.52 27.12
C GLU A 572 -28.25 -10.58 26.03
N ASP A 573 -27.80 -10.24 24.81
CA ASP A 573 -27.17 -11.14 23.85
C ASP A 573 -27.07 -10.44 22.49
N GLU A 574 -25.85 -10.01 22.15
CA GLU A 574 -25.20 -10.16 20.83
C GLU A 574 -24.02 -9.19 20.76
N PHE A 575 -22.95 -9.56 21.45
CA PHE A 575 -21.60 -9.07 21.19
C PHE A 575 -20.82 -10.19 20.52
N PHE A 576 -20.67 -10.12 19.20
CA PHE A 576 -19.47 -10.48 18.45
C PHE A 576 -19.38 -9.62 17.19
#